data_AF-A0A0R3S7I8-F1
#
_entry.id   AF-A0A0R3S7I8-F1
#
_cell.length_a   1.000
_cell.length_b   1.000
_cell.length_c   1.000
_cell.angle_alpha   90.00
_cell.angle_beta   90.00
_cell.angle_gamma   90.00
#
_symmetry.space_group_name_H-M   'P 1'
#
loop_
_entity.id
_entity.type
_entity.pdbx_description
1 polymer ?
#
loop_
_entity_poly.entity_id
_entity_poly.type
_entity_poly.pdbx_seq_one_letter_code
_entity_poly.pdbx_strand_id
1 'polypeptide(L)'
;MFIRDKFGQSAMSKLVIAELAVPYPTVILVGCFLSTVGAGMQSLTGAPRLLQAIASDDVIPFLSRFQRVDSRGEPILAILLTLLICECGILIAVIENITALITQ
;
A
#
# COMPACT_ATOMS: atom_id res chain seq x y z
N MET A 1 -28.66 -10.25 -3.18
CA MET A 1 -27.77 -10.81 -2.13
C MET A 1 -26.36 -11.08 -2.66
N PHE A 2 -26.20 -11.56 -3.90
CA PHE A 2 -24.90 -11.78 -4.58
C PHE A 2 -23.90 -10.60 -4.54
N ILE A 3 -24.34 -9.36 -4.70
CA ILE A 3 -23.46 -8.17 -4.71
C ILE A 3 -23.07 -7.71 -3.28
N ARG A 4 -23.79 -8.16 -2.25
CA ARG A 4 -23.47 -7.82 -0.85
C ARG A 4 -22.38 -8.70 -0.24
N ASP A 5 -21.99 -9.76 -0.93
CA ASP A 5 -21.00 -10.71 -0.46
C ASP A 5 -19.60 -10.30 -0.93
N LYS A 6 -18.84 -9.68 -0.01
CA LYS A 6 -17.49 -9.15 -0.27
C LYS A 6 -16.47 -10.25 -0.59
N PHE A 7 -16.70 -11.46 -0.11
CA PHE A 7 -15.76 -12.59 -0.24
C PHE A 7 -16.20 -13.61 -1.28
N GLY A 8 -17.35 -13.40 -1.95
CA GLY A 8 -17.85 -14.31 -2.98
C GLY A 8 -18.15 -15.71 -2.45
N GLN A 9 -18.51 -15.85 -1.17
CA GLN A 9 -18.92 -17.11 -0.56
C GLN A 9 -20.15 -17.71 -1.28
N SER A 10 -21.06 -16.87 -1.78
CA SER A 10 -22.18 -17.26 -2.67
C SER A 10 -21.76 -17.59 -4.11
N ALA A 11 -20.54 -17.22 -4.52
CA ALA A 11 -20.00 -17.41 -5.86
C ALA A 11 -18.83 -18.41 -5.89
N MET A 12 -18.92 -19.48 -5.09
CA MET A 12 -17.91 -20.55 -5.02
C MET A 12 -16.49 -20.02 -4.73
N SER A 13 -16.39 -19.03 -3.83
CA SER A 13 -15.12 -18.41 -3.41
C SER A 13 -14.34 -17.71 -4.53
N LYS A 14 -15.02 -17.31 -5.61
CA LYS A 14 -14.43 -16.52 -6.68
C LYS A 14 -14.84 -15.06 -6.56
N LEU A 15 -13.94 -14.17 -6.98
CA LEU A 15 -14.21 -12.75 -7.08
C LEU A 15 -15.41 -12.53 -8.02
N VAL A 16 -16.53 -12.00 -7.53
CA VAL A 16 -17.80 -11.84 -8.29
C VAL A 16 -17.58 -11.06 -9.59
N ILE A 17 -16.70 -10.06 -9.53
CA ILE A 17 -16.27 -9.25 -10.68
C ILE A 17 -15.45 -10.04 -11.70
N ALA A 18 -14.70 -11.07 -11.27
CA ALA A 18 -13.97 -11.94 -12.18
C ALA A 18 -14.89 -12.92 -12.91
N GLU A 19 -15.96 -13.44 -12.27
CA GLU A 19 -16.97 -14.28 -12.95
C GLU A 19 -17.83 -13.50 -13.95
N LEU A 20 -18.00 -12.19 -13.77
CA LEU A 20 -18.64 -11.32 -14.75
C LEU A 20 -17.72 -10.94 -15.93
N ALA A 21 -16.42 -11.27 -15.86
CA ALA A 21 -15.44 -10.89 -16.86
C ALA A 21 -15.45 -11.83 -18.07
N VAL A 22 -15.60 -11.27 -19.26
CA VAL A 22 -15.41 -11.98 -20.54
C VAL A 22 -14.07 -11.52 -21.11
N PRO A 23 -13.07 -12.40 -21.40
CA PRO A 23 -13.18 -13.82 -21.77
C PRO A 23 -12.64 -14.83 -20.73
N TYR A 24 -11.88 -14.40 -19.73
CA TYR A 24 -11.29 -15.29 -18.71
C TYR A 24 -11.16 -14.59 -17.35
N PRO A 25 -11.67 -15.19 -16.26
CA PRO A 25 -11.69 -14.59 -14.92
C PRO A 25 -10.27 -14.34 -14.36
N THR A 26 -9.29 -15.15 -14.75
CA THR A 26 -7.91 -15.08 -14.26
C THR A 26 -7.21 -13.77 -14.63
N VAL A 27 -7.58 -13.12 -15.74
CA VAL A 27 -6.93 -11.87 -16.16
C VAL A 27 -7.31 -10.68 -15.31
N ILE A 28 -8.53 -10.64 -14.76
CA ILE A 28 -8.90 -9.62 -13.78
C ILE A 28 -8.09 -9.81 -12.51
N LEU A 29 -7.93 -11.05 -12.03
CA LEU A 29 -7.13 -11.33 -10.83
C LEU A 29 -5.67 -10.86 -10.99
N VAL A 30 -5.05 -11.22 -12.12
CA VAL A 30 -3.68 -10.82 -12.44
C VAL A 30 -3.57 -9.31 -12.63
N GLY A 31 -4.52 -8.70 -13.35
CA GLY A 31 -4.56 -7.25 -13.58
C GLY A 31 -4.72 -6.45 -12.29
N CYS A 32 -5.61 -6.88 -11.39
CA CYS A 32 -5.78 -6.27 -10.07
C CYS A 32 -4.50 -6.41 -9.24
N PHE A 33 -3.86 -7.58 -9.22
CA PHE A 33 -2.61 -7.79 -8.50
C PHE A 33 -1.49 -6.86 -9.01
N LEU A 34 -1.25 -6.83 -10.33
CA LEU A 34 -0.25 -5.94 -10.92
C LEU A 34 -0.59 -4.46 -10.67
N SER A 35 -1.86 -4.09 -10.72
CA SER A 35 -2.30 -2.71 -10.45
C SER A 35 -2.02 -2.31 -9.00
N THR A 36 -2.32 -3.17 -8.02
CA THR A 36 -2.01 -2.93 -6.61
C THR A 36 -0.50 -2.84 -6.37
N VAL A 37 0.29 -3.73 -6.96
CA VAL A 37 1.76 -3.69 -6.86
C VAL A 37 2.32 -2.41 -7.48
N GLY A 38 1.84 -2.01 -8.66
CA GLY A 38 2.24 -0.78 -9.33
C GLY A 38 1.92 0.48 -8.50
N ALA A 39 0.68 0.57 -7.99
CA ALA A 39 0.27 1.66 -7.12
C ALA A 39 1.09 1.71 -5.81
N GLY A 40 1.41 0.54 -5.23
CA GLY A 40 2.27 0.43 -4.06
C GLY A 40 3.69 0.96 -4.31
N MET A 41 4.32 0.56 -5.41
CA MET A 41 5.66 1.03 -5.79
C MET A 41 5.68 2.54 -6.05
N GLN A 42 4.64 3.08 -6.68
CA GLN A 42 4.52 4.52 -6.92
C GLN A 42 4.37 5.29 -5.60
N SER A 43 3.56 4.79 -4.67
CA SER A 43 3.39 5.40 -3.35
C SER A 43 4.69 5.39 -2.54
N LEU A 44 5.40 4.25 -2.53
CA LEU A 44 6.67 4.08 -1.80
C LEU A 44 7.79 5.00 -2.34
N THR A 45 7.79 5.29 -3.64
CA THR A 45 8.78 6.19 -4.26
C THR A 45 8.39 7.67 -4.18
N GLY A 46 7.10 7.99 -4.15
CA GLY A 46 6.59 9.36 -4.04
C GLY A 46 6.70 9.95 -2.64
N ALA A 47 6.33 9.19 -1.61
CA ALA A 47 6.33 9.63 -0.22
C ALA A 47 7.69 10.19 0.29
N PRO A 48 8.84 9.54 0.09
CA PRO A 48 10.12 10.07 0.57
C PRO A 48 10.57 11.31 -0.19
N ARG A 49 10.21 11.46 -1.47
CA ARG A 49 10.50 12.66 -2.27
C ARG A 49 9.67 13.86 -1.81
N LEU A 50 8.39 13.64 -1.51
CA LEU A 50 7.53 14.68 -0.92
C LEU A 50 8.05 15.11 0.46
N LEU A 51 8.43 14.14 1.31
CA LEU A 51 8.98 14.42 2.63
C LEU A 51 10.31 15.18 2.56
N GLN A 52 11.15 14.86 1.57
CA GLN A 52 12.39 15.59 1.29
C GLN A 52 12.13 17.03 0.82
N ALA A 53 11.15 17.24 -0.07
CA ALA A 53 10.79 18.58 -0.53
C ALA A 53 10.33 19.46 0.64
N ILE A 54 9.44 18.93 1.49
CA ILE A 54 8.96 19.62 2.71
C ILE A 54 10.11 19.92 3.69
N ALA A 55 11.06 18.98 3.84
CA ALA A 55 12.25 19.19 4.67
C ALA A 55 13.23 20.23 4.08
N SER A 56 13.24 20.41 2.75
CA SER A 56 14.07 21.40 2.07
C SER A 56 13.49 22.81 2.12
N ASP A 57 12.16 22.92 2.29
CA ASP A 57 11.44 24.18 2.49
C ASP A 57 11.57 24.75 3.92
N ASP A 58 12.36 24.11 4.81
CA ASP A 58 12.63 24.49 6.21
C ASP A 58 11.35 24.74 7.07
N VAL A 59 10.23 24.13 6.68
CA VAL A 59 8.92 24.33 7.35
C VAL A 59 8.92 23.74 8.77
N ILE A 60 9.75 22.71 9.03
CA ILE A 60 9.83 22.03 10.33
C ILE A 60 11.31 21.82 10.71
N PRO A 61 11.87 22.58 11.68
CA PRO A 61 13.31 22.55 12.01
C PRO A 61 13.79 21.21 12.58
N PHE A 62 12.88 20.40 13.15
CA PHE A 62 13.16 19.05 13.63
C PHE A 62 13.36 18.04 12.48
N LEU A 63 12.82 18.32 11.29
CA LEU A 63 12.97 17.46 10.12
C LEU A 63 14.23 17.80 9.28
N SER A 64 14.99 18.82 9.63
CA SER A 64 16.23 19.22 8.92
C SER A 64 17.26 18.08 8.80
N ARG A 65 17.26 17.10 9.73
CA ARG A 65 18.12 15.91 9.63
C ARG A 65 17.71 14.97 8.49
N PHE A 66 16.44 14.97 8.06
CA PHE A 66 15.93 14.21 6.91
C PHE A 66 16.24 14.87 5.57
N GLN A 67 16.71 16.13 5.57
CA GLN A 67 17.20 16.82 4.37
C GLN A 67 18.56 16.29 3.90
N ARG A 68 19.27 15.51 4.72
CA ARG A 68 20.55 14.90 4.32
C ARG A 68 20.34 13.94 3.15
N VAL A 69 20.73 14.41 1.98
CA VAL A 69 20.87 13.63 0.76
C VAL A 69 22.25 13.03 0.68
N ASP A 70 22.32 11.76 0.30
CA ASP A 70 23.59 11.10 -0.01
C ASP A 70 24.20 11.68 -1.30
N SER A 71 25.44 11.34 -1.61
CA SER A 71 26.17 11.78 -2.82
C SER A 71 25.45 11.45 -4.15
N ARG A 72 24.45 10.56 -4.11
CA ARG A 72 23.57 10.20 -5.25
C ARG A 72 22.30 11.03 -5.35
N GLY A 73 22.04 11.95 -4.43
CA GLY A 73 20.82 12.76 -4.37
C GLY A 73 19.60 12.02 -3.82
N GLU A 74 19.80 10.85 -3.19
CA GLU A 74 18.71 10.05 -2.60
C GLU A 74 18.50 10.36 -1.12
N PRO A 75 17.26 10.65 -0.67
CA PRO A 75 16.95 10.95 0.73
C PRO A 75 16.79 9.66 1.54
N ILE A 76 17.91 8.97 1.81
CA ILE A 76 17.92 7.64 2.46
C ILE A 76 17.18 7.65 3.81
N LEU A 77 17.33 8.72 4.60
CA LEU A 77 16.64 8.85 5.89
C LEU A 77 15.12 8.99 5.73
N ALA A 78 14.66 9.74 4.73
CA ALA A 78 13.24 9.87 4.43
C ALA A 78 12.63 8.55 3.93
N ILE A 79 13.38 7.80 3.12
CA ILE A 79 13.00 6.45 2.65
C ILE A 79 12.86 5.51 3.85
N LEU A 80 13.85 5.46 4.74
CA LEU A 80 13.84 4.59 5.91
C LEU A 80 12.66 4.91 6.85
N LEU A 81 12.37 6.20 7.07
CA LEU A 81 11.22 6.63 7.84
C LEU A 81 9.89 6.21 7.19
N THR A 82 9.75 6.44 5.88
CA THR A 82 8.55 6.07 5.13
C THR A 82 8.32 4.56 5.19
N LEU A 83 9.39 3.77 5.05
CA LEU A 83 9.34 2.32 5.12
C LEU A 83 8.96 1.83 6.53
N LEU A 84 9.49 2.46 7.57
CA LEU A 84 9.13 2.16 8.96
C LEU A 84 7.66 2.44 9.25
N ILE A 85 7.13 3.57 8.79
CA ILE A 85 5.70 3.90 8.94
C ILE A 85 4.83 2.89 8.18
N CYS A 86 5.24 2.52 6.96
CA CYS A 86 4.53 1.54 6.15
C CYS A 86 4.50 0.16 6.83
N GLU A 87 5.64 -0.28 7.36
CA GLU A 87 5.77 -1.54 8.10
C GLU A 87 4.89 -1.57 9.36
N CYS A 88 4.86 -0.48 10.14
CA CYS A 88 3.96 -0.37 11.29
C CYS A 88 2.49 -0.46 10.88
N GLY A 89 2.10 0.18 9.77
CA GLY A 89 0.74 0.10 9.24
C GLY A 89 0.34 -1.31 8.82
N ILE A 90 1.24 -2.05 8.16
CA ILE A 90 1.02 -3.45 7.78
C ILE A 90 0.85 -4.31 9.03
N LEU A 91 1.67 -4.11 10.06
CA LEU A 91 1.59 -4.87 11.31
C LEU A 91 0.23 -4.67 12.00
N ILE A 92 -0.25 -3.43 12.07
CA ILE A 92 -1.57 -3.10 12.64
C ILE A 92 -2.68 -3.78 11.83
N ALA A 93 -2.64 -3.69 10.50
CA ALA A 93 -3.64 -4.32 9.63
C ALA A 93 -3.70 -5.84 9.81
N VAL A 94 -2.54 -6.50 9.97
CA VAL A 94 -2.48 -7.94 10.25
C VAL A 94 -3.09 -8.28 11.61
N ILE A 95 -2.84 -7.47 12.64
CA ILE A 95 -3.42 -7.65 13.98
C ILE A 95 -4.94 -7.50 13.96
N GLU A 96 -5.48 -6.50 13.27
CA GLU A 96 -6.94 -6.33 13.13
C GLU A 96 -7.57 -7.52 12.41
N ASN A 97 -6.93 -8.04 11.38
CA ASN A 97 -7.40 -9.23 10.66
C ASN A 97 -7.42 -10.48 11.54
N ILE A 98 -6.40 -10.69 12.37
CA ILE A 98 -6.36 -11.80 13.34
C ILE A 98 -7.45 -11.62 14.40
N THR A 99 -7.60 -10.40 14.94
CA THR A 99 -8.59 -10.09 15.99
C THR A 99 -10.02 -10.34 15.53
N ALA A 100 -10.33 -10.01 14.26
CA ALA A 100 -11.61 -10.31 13.66
C ALA A 100 -11.88 -11.82 13.54
N LEU A 101 -10.84 -12.65 13.33
CA LEU A 101 -10.97 -14.10 13.20
C LEU A 101 -11.30 -14.80 14.52
N ILE A 102 -10.67 -14.37 15.63
CA ILE A 102 -10.89 -14.98 16.97
C ILE A 102 -12.18 -14.52 17.66
N THR A 103 -12.77 -13.42 17.20
CA THR A 103 -14.03 -12.85 17.75
C THR A 103 -15.27 -13.41 17.04
N GLN A 104 -15.10 -14.11 15.92
CA GLN A 104 -16.17 -14.74 15.14
C GLN A 104 -16.46 -16.16 15.62
#